data_AF-C7BTX1-F1
#
_entry.id   AF-C7BTX1-F1
#
_cell.length_a   1.000
_cell.length_b   1.000
_cell.length_c   1.000
_cell.angle_alpha   90.00
_cell.angle_beta   90.00
_cell.angle_gamma   90.00
#
_symmetry.space_group_name_H-M   'P 1'
#
loop_
_entity.id
_entity.type
_entity.pdbx_description
1 polymer ?
#
loop_
_entity_poly.entity_id
_entity_poly.type
_entity_poly.pdbx_seq_one_letter_code
_entity_poly.pdbx_strand_id
1 'polypeptide(L)'
;MKNLGLVETIINTLYPVGMVVWFAQNKNPNVLFPGTTWKYIDENKTVRLASANGADILSTGGNDLITLTVAQMPAHNHVLSGMTDIFDYGTRTTNTTGEHKHDSGWGEQDGGRYGYYDGSKNNQGSGKTDFDNYKFNTSTDGAHAHTVSIGPHSHTISGNTGSTGASAAIPITNSYVKLMGWYRNT
;
A
#
# COMPACT_ATOMS: atom_id res chain seq x y z
N MET A 1 -68.58 -32.65 25.71
CA MET A 1 -68.13 -31.25 25.50
C MET A 1 -67.50 -30.59 26.74
N LYS A 2 -67.13 -31.30 27.82
CA LYS A 2 -66.64 -30.65 29.07
C LYS A 2 -65.11 -30.69 29.32
N ASN A 3 -64.31 -31.27 28.43
CA ASN A 3 -62.86 -31.42 28.69
C ASN A 3 -61.94 -30.47 27.91
N LEU A 4 -62.45 -29.73 26.92
CA LEU A 4 -61.62 -28.86 26.08
C LEU A 4 -61.00 -27.69 26.87
N GLY A 5 -61.78 -27.01 27.72
CA GLY A 5 -61.27 -25.87 28.50
C GLY A 5 -60.23 -26.26 29.57
N LEU A 6 -60.29 -27.49 30.09
CA LEU A 6 -59.36 -27.96 31.11
C LEU A 6 -58.00 -28.35 30.50
N VAL A 7 -58.00 -28.94 29.31
CA VAL A 7 -56.77 -29.27 28.56
C VAL A 7 -56.03 -28.00 28.15
N GLU A 8 -56.73 -27.00 27.64
CA GLU A 8 -56.13 -25.71 27.27
C GLU A 8 -55.53 -24.98 28.48
N THR A 9 -56.22 -25.01 29.62
CA THR A 9 -55.72 -24.42 30.88
C THR A 9 -54.43 -25.11 31.35
N ILE A 10 -54.38 -26.45 31.30
CA ILE A 10 -53.18 -27.21 31.69
C ILE A 10 -52.03 -26.90 30.73
N ILE A 11 -52.28 -26.88 29.42
CA ILE A 11 -51.25 -26.59 28.41
C ILE A 11 -50.69 -25.18 28.63
N ASN A 12 -51.51 -24.16 28.83
CA ASN A 12 -51.03 -22.79 29.05
C ASN A 12 -50.33 -22.60 30.40
N THR A 13 -50.67 -23.42 31.41
CA THR A 13 -49.99 -23.41 32.71
C THR A 13 -48.61 -24.05 32.65
N LEU A 14 -48.49 -25.18 31.95
CA LEU A 14 -47.20 -25.86 31.75
C LEU A 14 -46.35 -25.16 30.69
N TYR A 15 -46.98 -24.63 29.64
CA TYR A 15 -46.40 -23.98 28.48
C TYR A 15 -46.85 -22.52 28.30
N PRO A 16 -46.50 -21.61 29.23
CA PRO A 16 -46.81 -20.19 29.07
C PRO A 16 -46.14 -19.56 27.85
N VAL A 17 -46.75 -18.48 27.36
CA VAL A 17 -46.21 -17.65 26.27
C VAL A 17 -44.80 -17.18 26.65
N GLY A 18 -43.85 -17.37 25.73
CA GLY A 18 -42.45 -17.03 25.93
C GLY A 18 -41.57 -18.20 26.40
N MET A 19 -42.13 -19.37 26.74
CA MET A 19 -41.31 -20.56 26.96
C MET A 19 -40.66 -21.05 25.65
N VAL A 20 -39.46 -21.60 25.80
CA VAL A 20 -38.75 -22.36 24.76
C VAL A 20 -38.72 -23.84 25.13
N VAL A 21 -39.04 -24.70 24.17
CA VAL A 21 -39.00 -26.17 24.29
C VAL A 21 -37.98 -26.75 23.32
N TRP A 22 -37.27 -27.80 23.76
CA TRP A 22 -36.27 -28.50 22.96
C TRP A 22 -36.68 -29.95 22.76
N PHE A 23 -36.65 -30.43 21.52
CA PHE A 23 -36.96 -31.81 21.19
C PHE A 23 -35.69 -32.52 20.70
N ALA A 24 -35.39 -33.69 21.26
CA ALA A 24 -34.34 -34.59 20.75
C ALA A 24 -34.78 -35.38 19.49
N GLN A 25 -35.93 -35.04 18.92
CA GLN A 25 -36.51 -35.65 17.73
C GLN A 25 -37.13 -34.56 16.86
N ASN A 26 -37.29 -34.82 15.56
CA ASN A 26 -38.01 -33.92 14.66
C ASN A 26 -39.51 -33.91 15.02
N LYS A 27 -39.88 -32.97 15.90
CA LYS A 27 -41.24 -32.78 16.40
C LYS A 27 -41.62 -31.31 16.27
N ASN A 28 -42.82 -31.06 15.76
CA ASN A 28 -43.37 -29.71 15.65
C ASN A 28 -44.33 -29.44 16.82
N PRO A 29 -44.00 -28.53 17.75
CA PRO A 29 -44.86 -28.23 18.90
C PRO A 29 -46.23 -27.66 18.50
N ASN A 30 -46.35 -27.03 17.32
CA ASN A 30 -47.65 -26.58 16.79
C ASN A 30 -48.61 -27.75 16.50
N VAL A 31 -48.10 -28.96 16.29
CA VAL A 31 -48.92 -30.19 16.11
C VAL A 31 -49.15 -30.89 17.44
N LEU A 32 -48.14 -30.92 18.31
CA LEU A 32 -48.20 -31.61 19.60
C LEU A 32 -49.08 -30.90 20.63
N PHE A 33 -49.20 -29.57 20.55
CA PHE A 33 -49.91 -28.75 21.52
C PHE A 33 -50.99 -27.91 20.83
N PRO A 34 -52.16 -28.50 20.48
CA PRO A 34 -53.25 -27.77 19.84
C PRO A 34 -53.67 -26.54 20.65
N GLY A 35 -53.99 -25.43 19.97
CA GLY A 35 -54.36 -24.17 20.61
C GLY A 35 -53.18 -23.26 20.98
N THR A 36 -51.93 -23.69 20.71
CA THR A 36 -50.72 -22.87 20.93
C THR A 36 -50.04 -22.51 19.61
N THR A 37 -49.16 -21.50 19.62
CA THR A 37 -48.37 -21.10 18.44
C THR A 37 -46.90 -20.97 18.83
N TRP A 38 -46.04 -21.65 18.08
CA TRP A 38 -44.60 -21.73 18.31
C TRP A 38 -43.84 -21.28 17.08
N LYS A 39 -42.82 -20.45 17.29
CA LYS A 39 -41.87 -20.03 16.26
C LYS A 39 -40.57 -20.82 16.41
N TYR A 40 -40.02 -21.26 15.28
CA TYR A 40 -38.70 -21.89 15.25
C TYR A 40 -37.62 -20.84 15.55
N ILE A 41 -36.62 -21.21 16.36
CA ILE A 41 -35.58 -20.30 16.87
C ILE A 41 -34.49 -19.98 15.83
N ASP A 42 -34.56 -20.67 14.67
CA ASP A 42 -33.61 -20.64 13.56
C ASP A 42 -32.48 -21.68 13.72
N GLU A 43 -31.77 -21.94 12.62
CA GLU A 43 -30.74 -22.98 12.54
C GLU A 43 -29.35 -22.46 12.93
N ASN A 44 -28.45 -23.36 13.32
CA ASN A 44 -27.03 -23.07 13.60
C ASN A 44 -26.80 -21.93 14.61
N LYS A 45 -27.57 -21.92 15.71
CA LYS A 45 -27.42 -20.92 16.78
C LYS A 45 -27.04 -21.55 18.11
N THR A 46 -26.17 -20.85 18.83
CA THR A 46 -25.96 -21.06 20.26
C THR A 46 -26.98 -20.26 21.07
N VAL A 47 -27.36 -20.76 22.25
CA VAL A 47 -28.19 -20.01 23.20
C VAL A 47 -27.29 -19.27 24.17
N ARG A 48 -27.51 -17.95 24.29
CA ARG A 48 -26.84 -17.11 25.28
C ARG A 48 -27.84 -16.57 26.30
N LEU A 49 -27.37 -16.26 27.49
CA LEU A 49 -28.21 -15.66 28.51
C LEU A 49 -28.49 -14.19 28.18
N ALA A 50 -29.77 -13.83 28.20
CA ALA A 50 -30.24 -12.46 28.15
C ALA A 50 -29.90 -11.73 29.47
N SER A 51 -29.86 -10.41 29.39
CA SER A 51 -29.81 -9.50 30.54
C SER A 51 -30.99 -9.77 31.49
N ALA A 52 -30.74 -9.61 32.80
CA ALA A 52 -31.74 -9.88 33.83
C ALA A 52 -32.99 -8.98 33.73
N ASN A 53 -32.87 -7.79 33.14
CA ASN A 53 -34.00 -6.89 32.90
C ASN A 53 -34.80 -7.24 31.63
N GLY A 54 -34.37 -8.26 30.87
CA GLY A 54 -35.05 -8.76 29.69
C GLY A 54 -34.92 -7.89 28.43
N ALA A 55 -34.11 -6.83 28.46
CA ALA A 55 -34.05 -5.84 27.38
C ALA A 55 -33.52 -6.40 26.05
N ASP A 56 -32.77 -7.50 26.09
CA ASP A 56 -32.13 -8.13 24.93
C ASP A 56 -32.62 -9.57 24.68
N ILE A 57 -33.76 -9.97 25.26
CA ILE A 57 -34.42 -11.24 24.98
C ILE A 57 -34.71 -11.34 23.47
N LEU A 58 -34.44 -12.51 22.88
CA LEU A 58 -34.55 -12.84 21.46
C LEU A 58 -33.62 -12.06 20.52
N SER A 59 -32.73 -11.21 21.05
CA SER A 59 -31.69 -10.59 20.22
C SER A 59 -30.76 -11.66 19.65
N THR A 60 -30.33 -11.45 18.41
CA THR A 60 -29.39 -12.31 17.70
C THR A 60 -28.09 -11.57 17.42
N GLY A 61 -27.03 -12.31 17.17
CA GLY A 61 -25.74 -11.75 16.80
C GLY A 61 -24.68 -12.84 16.61
N GLY A 62 -23.42 -12.42 16.52
CA GLY A 62 -22.32 -13.34 16.22
C GLY A 62 -22.32 -13.84 14.78
N ASN A 63 -21.28 -14.57 14.42
CA ASN A 63 -21.14 -15.20 13.12
C ASN A 63 -20.21 -16.41 13.26
N ASP A 64 -20.56 -17.52 12.62
CA ASP A 64 -19.71 -18.72 12.63
C ASP A 64 -18.55 -18.62 11.64
N LEU A 65 -18.63 -17.66 10.70
CA LEU A 65 -17.58 -17.35 9.75
C LEU A 65 -17.22 -15.86 9.83
N ILE A 66 -15.92 -15.57 9.78
CA ILE A 66 -15.43 -14.20 9.61
C ILE A 66 -14.43 -14.15 8.47
N THR A 67 -14.58 -13.16 7.59
CA THR A 67 -13.56 -12.80 6.61
C THR A 67 -12.61 -11.81 7.26
N LEU A 68 -11.33 -12.16 7.34
CA LEU A 68 -10.32 -11.28 7.92
C LEU A 68 -10.13 -10.01 7.08
N THR A 69 -9.99 -8.88 7.77
CA THR A 69 -9.59 -7.61 7.17
C THR A 69 -8.10 -7.34 7.38
N VAL A 70 -7.54 -6.42 6.60
CA VAL A 70 -6.14 -5.98 6.78
C VAL A 70 -5.87 -5.53 8.21
N ALA A 71 -6.78 -4.77 8.83
CA ALA A 71 -6.61 -4.28 10.20
C ALA A 71 -6.48 -5.40 11.23
N GLN A 72 -7.12 -6.55 11.00
CA GLN A 72 -7.11 -7.72 11.90
C GLN A 72 -5.88 -8.60 11.72
N MET A 73 -5.08 -8.38 10.67
CA MET A 73 -3.82 -9.10 10.51
C MET A 73 -2.74 -8.51 11.43
N PRO A 74 -1.81 -9.33 11.91
CA PRO A 74 -0.62 -8.85 12.59
C PRO A 74 0.10 -7.79 11.76
N ALA A 75 0.66 -6.79 12.45
CA ALA A 75 1.47 -5.78 11.81
C ALA A 75 2.71 -6.44 11.18
N HIS A 76 2.91 -6.23 9.87
CA HIS A 76 4.02 -6.81 9.12
C HIS A 76 4.49 -5.84 8.02
N ASN A 77 5.73 -6.02 7.60
CA ASN A 77 6.31 -5.36 6.44
C ASN A 77 7.20 -6.36 5.69
N HIS A 78 7.61 -6.00 4.49
CA HIS A 78 8.54 -6.78 3.71
C HIS A 78 9.77 -5.95 3.37
N VAL A 79 10.94 -6.56 3.56
CA VAL A 79 12.21 -6.01 3.11
C VAL A 79 12.46 -6.52 1.69
N LEU A 80 12.83 -5.61 0.80
CA LEU A 80 13.15 -5.88 -0.59
C LEU A 80 14.64 -5.60 -0.79
N SER A 81 15.32 -6.50 -1.49
CA SER A 81 16.71 -6.33 -1.90
C SER A 81 16.94 -7.03 -3.23
N GLY A 82 17.71 -6.40 -4.11
CA GLY A 82 18.08 -6.96 -5.39
C GLY A 82 19.29 -6.27 -5.98
N MET A 83 19.80 -6.83 -7.08
CA MET A 83 20.88 -6.25 -7.87
C MET A 83 20.40 -6.16 -9.31
N THR A 84 20.71 -5.07 -10.00
CA THR A 84 20.51 -5.01 -11.45
C THR A 84 21.44 -5.99 -12.14
N ASP A 85 21.10 -6.40 -13.36
CA ASP A 85 22.07 -7.12 -14.18
C ASP A 85 23.33 -6.26 -14.39
N ILE A 86 24.46 -6.94 -14.59
CA ILE A 86 25.71 -6.29 -14.96
C ILE A 86 25.55 -5.76 -16.37
N PHE A 87 25.79 -4.46 -16.54
CA PHE A 87 25.82 -3.83 -17.84
C PHE A 87 27.17 -3.17 -18.07
N ASP A 88 27.77 -3.47 -19.23
CA ASP A 88 29.03 -2.87 -19.65
C ASP A 88 28.78 -1.68 -20.57
N TYR A 89 29.06 -0.48 -20.04
CA TYR A 89 28.98 0.73 -20.84
C TYR A 89 30.17 0.89 -21.80
N GLY A 90 31.20 0.06 -21.69
CA GLY A 90 32.41 0.13 -22.50
C GLY A 90 33.11 1.47 -22.35
N THR A 91 33.74 1.93 -23.45
CA THR A 91 34.42 3.22 -23.52
C THR A 91 33.53 4.27 -24.18
N ARG A 92 33.47 5.48 -23.61
CA ARG A 92 32.73 6.63 -24.14
C ARG A 92 33.67 7.76 -24.50
N THR A 93 33.34 8.48 -25.56
CA THR A 93 34.17 9.57 -26.11
C THR A 93 33.48 10.90 -25.86
N THR A 94 34.24 11.92 -25.45
CA THR A 94 33.73 13.29 -25.29
C THR A 94 33.41 13.92 -26.66
N ASN A 95 32.67 15.04 -26.66
CA ASN A 95 32.57 15.84 -27.88
C ASN A 95 33.92 16.50 -28.22
N THR A 96 34.03 17.02 -29.44
CA THR A 96 35.22 17.67 -29.98
C THR A 96 35.05 19.18 -30.15
N THR A 97 33.94 19.76 -29.70
CA THR A 97 33.62 21.18 -29.91
C THR A 97 34.43 22.10 -29.00
N GLY A 98 34.68 23.34 -29.45
CA GLY A 98 35.38 24.36 -28.66
C GLY A 98 36.80 24.66 -29.13
N GLU A 99 37.18 24.25 -30.34
CA GLU A 99 38.40 24.72 -30.98
C GLU A 99 38.38 26.26 -31.05
N HIS A 100 39.43 26.89 -30.52
CA HIS A 100 39.59 28.33 -30.57
C HIS A 100 41.07 28.69 -30.72
N LYS A 101 41.30 29.95 -31.10
CA LYS A 101 42.61 30.58 -31.24
C LYS A 101 42.78 31.59 -30.10
N HIS A 102 44.01 31.79 -29.66
CA HIS A 102 44.36 32.92 -28.80
C HIS A 102 45.07 34.00 -29.61
N ASP A 103 45.14 35.22 -29.09
CA ASP A 103 46.03 36.26 -29.59
C ASP A 103 47.48 35.88 -29.22
N SER A 104 48.35 35.81 -30.23
CA SER A 104 49.78 35.46 -30.09
C SER A 104 50.71 36.67 -30.02
N GLY A 105 50.17 37.89 -30.17
CA GLY A 105 50.92 39.14 -30.15
C GLY A 105 50.86 39.92 -31.46
N TRP A 106 51.57 41.06 -31.47
CA TRP A 106 51.51 42.07 -32.52
C TRP A 106 52.67 41.95 -33.51
N GLY A 107 52.42 42.28 -34.79
CA GLY A 107 53.51 42.49 -35.74
C GLY A 107 53.14 43.33 -36.95
N GLU A 108 54.20 43.82 -37.61
CA GLU A 108 54.12 44.82 -38.68
C GLU A 108 53.98 44.22 -40.08
N GLN A 109 54.49 43.01 -40.30
CA GLN A 109 54.44 42.37 -41.60
C GLN A 109 53.05 41.77 -41.88
N ASP A 110 52.55 42.06 -43.09
CA ASP A 110 51.39 41.36 -43.66
C ASP A 110 51.76 39.88 -43.88
N GLY A 111 50.94 38.96 -43.36
CA GLY A 111 51.13 37.51 -43.46
C GLY A 111 51.34 36.79 -42.13
N GLY A 112 50.30 36.69 -41.30
CA GLY A 112 50.32 35.83 -40.09
C GLY A 112 50.20 34.34 -40.43
N ARG A 113 51.10 33.50 -39.91
CA ARG A 113 51.13 32.04 -40.18
C ARG A 113 49.79 31.32 -39.95
N TYR A 114 49.02 31.76 -38.95
CA TYR A 114 47.70 31.21 -38.62
C TYR A 114 46.56 32.23 -38.80
N GLY A 115 46.81 33.27 -39.59
CA GLY A 115 45.89 34.37 -39.85
C GLY A 115 45.84 35.42 -38.75
N TYR A 116 44.94 36.39 -38.94
CA TYR A 116 44.72 37.50 -38.01
C TYR A 116 43.64 37.16 -36.98
N TYR A 117 43.86 37.56 -35.72
CA TYR A 117 42.89 37.39 -34.63
C TYR A 117 41.64 38.23 -34.85
N ASP A 118 41.84 39.46 -35.33
CA ASP A 118 40.80 40.33 -35.84
C ASP A 118 41.32 41.11 -37.06
N GLY A 119 40.44 41.79 -37.79
CA GLY A 119 40.83 42.58 -38.97
C GLY A 119 41.47 43.94 -38.64
N SER A 120 41.82 44.21 -37.37
CA SER A 120 42.30 45.51 -36.93
C SER A 120 43.80 45.68 -37.19
N LYS A 121 44.20 46.92 -37.49
CA LYS A 121 45.60 47.35 -37.69
C LYS A 121 45.90 48.58 -36.85
N ASN A 122 45.42 48.61 -35.62
CA ASN A 122 45.50 49.77 -34.73
C ASN A 122 46.06 49.38 -33.34
N ASN A 123 46.87 48.33 -33.29
CA ASN A 123 47.37 47.75 -32.05
C ASN A 123 48.80 48.20 -31.82
N GLN A 124 49.19 48.40 -30.57
CA GLN A 124 50.55 48.81 -30.25
C GLN A 124 51.55 47.74 -30.73
N GLY A 125 52.71 48.11 -31.25
CA GLY A 125 53.76 47.16 -31.60
C GLY A 125 54.93 47.20 -30.62
N SER A 126 56.15 47.05 -31.13
CA SER A 126 57.35 47.00 -30.27
C SER A 126 57.75 48.38 -29.73
N GLY A 127 57.24 49.47 -30.32
CA GLY A 127 57.45 50.85 -29.90
C GLY A 127 56.30 51.42 -29.06
N LYS A 128 56.58 52.48 -28.27
CA LYS A 128 55.53 53.23 -27.53
C LYS A 128 54.61 54.07 -28.44
N THR A 129 54.99 54.28 -29.69
CA THR A 129 54.27 55.11 -30.68
C THR A 129 53.92 54.35 -31.95
N ASP A 130 54.24 53.06 -31.98
CA ASP A 130 53.97 52.11 -33.05
C ASP A 130 52.61 51.50 -32.74
N PHE A 131 51.61 51.79 -33.58
CA PHE A 131 50.20 51.48 -33.34
C PHE A 131 49.47 50.98 -34.59
N ASP A 132 50.17 50.64 -35.67
CA ASP A 132 49.57 50.19 -36.93
C ASP A 132 49.68 48.67 -37.14
N ASN A 133 49.88 47.92 -36.05
CA ASN A 133 50.19 46.49 -36.07
C ASN A 133 48.94 45.61 -36.10
N TYR A 134 49.10 44.42 -36.70
CA TYR A 134 48.09 43.35 -36.69
C TYR A 134 48.15 42.52 -35.40
N LYS A 135 47.03 41.92 -34.99
CA LYS A 135 47.02 40.81 -34.03
C LYS A 135 47.05 39.47 -34.74
N PHE A 136 47.98 38.60 -34.39
CA PHE A 136 48.09 37.28 -35.01
C PHE A 136 47.43 36.19 -34.15
N ASN A 137 46.79 35.21 -34.80
CA ASN A 137 46.32 34.01 -34.11
C ASN A 137 47.48 33.09 -33.71
N THR A 138 47.34 32.42 -32.57
CA THR A 138 48.16 31.25 -32.24
C THR A 138 47.86 30.08 -33.21
N SER A 139 48.70 29.04 -33.16
CA SER A 139 48.27 27.73 -33.67
C SER A 139 47.08 27.20 -32.87
N THR A 140 46.42 26.18 -33.42
CA THR A 140 45.49 25.32 -32.70
C THR A 140 45.89 23.89 -33.04
N ASP A 141 45.75 22.98 -32.09
CA ASP A 141 45.88 21.54 -32.33
C ASP A 141 44.54 20.92 -32.77
N GLY A 142 43.54 21.77 -33.01
CA GLY A 142 42.24 21.39 -33.53
C GLY A 142 41.28 20.90 -32.45
N ALA A 143 40.04 20.70 -32.88
CA ALA A 143 39.04 19.92 -32.18
C ALA A 143 39.58 18.51 -31.83
N HIS A 144 39.59 18.14 -30.55
CA HIS A 144 39.95 16.79 -30.12
C HIS A 144 39.00 16.28 -29.03
N ALA A 145 39.01 14.96 -28.82
CA ALA A 145 38.20 14.30 -27.82
C ALA A 145 39.04 13.37 -26.95
N HIS A 146 38.51 13.10 -25.76
CA HIS A 146 39.02 12.10 -24.83
C HIS A 146 38.11 10.89 -24.78
N THR A 147 38.66 9.77 -24.36
CA THR A 147 37.92 8.53 -24.09
C THR A 147 37.96 8.19 -22.61
N VAL A 148 36.86 7.66 -22.09
CA VAL A 148 36.71 7.21 -20.69
C VAL A 148 36.12 5.81 -20.68
N SER A 149 36.82 4.87 -20.04
CA SER A 149 36.29 3.54 -19.79
C SER A 149 35.38 3.55 -18.57
N ILE A 150 34.12 3.13 -18.74
CA ILE A 150 33.14 3.03 -17.67
C ILE A 150 33.06 1.59 -17.16
N GLY A 151 33.14 0.62 -18.08
CA GLY A 151 33.22 -0.80 -17.77
C GLY A 151 31.92 -1.42 -17.23
N PRO A 152 31.95 -2.74 -16.96
CA PRO A 152 30.84 -3.49 -16.40
C PRO A 152 30.59 -3.09 -14.95
N HIS A 153 29.37 -2.67 -14.65
CA HIS A 153 28.92 -2.46 -13.28
C HIS A 153 27.44 -2.82 -13.10
N SER A 154 27.03 -2.95 -11.85
CA SER A 154 25.65 -3.15 -11.44
C SER A 154 25.32 -2.25 -10.25
N HIS A 155 24.03 -2.12 -9.95
CA HIS A 155 23.55 -1.36 -8.80
C HIS A 155 22.81 -2.28 -7.83
N THR A 156 23.01 -2.06 -6.54
CA THR A 156 22.19 -2.65 -5.49
C THR A 156 20.96 -1.80 -5.23
N ILE A 157 19.81 -2.44 -5.12
CA ILE A 157 18.53 -1.79 -4.80
C ILE A 157 18.03 -2.40 -3.49
N SER A 158 17.56 -1.56 -2.57
CA SER A 158 16.94 -2.00 -1.33
C SER A 158 15.79 -1.09 -0.91
N GLY A 159 14.83 -1.62 -0.17
CA GLY A 159 13.66 -0.87 0.31
C GLY A 159 12.75 -1.69 1.22
N ASN A 160 11.63 -1.10 1.64
CA ASN A 160 10.59 -1.80 2.38
C ASN A 160 9.19 -1.35 1.95
N THR A 161 8.18 -2.21 2.13
CA THR A 161 6.78 -1.99 1.69
C THR A 161 5.96 -1.04 2.58
N GLY A 162 6.54 -0.52 3.66
CA GLY A 162 5.81 0.06 4.78
C GLY A 162 5.16 -1.02 5.66
N SER A 163 4.73 -0.64 6.86
CA SER A 163 3.99 -1.53 7.77
C SER A 163 2.51 -1.56 7.41
N THR A 164 1.95 -2.77 7.34
CA THR A 164 0.52 -3.02 7.14
C THR A 164 0.00 -3.97 8.21
N GLY A 165 -1.29 -3.89 8.54
CA GLY A 165 -1.89 -4.64 9.64
C GLY A 165 -1.78 -3.91 10.98
N ALA A 166 -2.75 -4.17 11.87
CA ALA A 166 -2.86 -3.48 13.15
C ALA A 166 -3.18 -4.42 14.33
N SER A 167 -3.27 -5.73 14.09
CA SER A 167 -3.68 -6.72 15.09
C SER A 167 -5.01 -6.37 15.77
N ALA A 168 -5.94 -5.76 15.03
CA ALA A 168 -7.26 -5.40 15.56
C ALA A 168 -8.02 -6.66 16.03
N ALA A 169 -8.85 -6.49 17.05
CA ALA A 169 -9.60 -7.60 17.64
C ALA A 169 -10.53 -8.28 16.63
N ILE A 170 -10.69 -9.60 16.81
CA ILE A 170 -11.57 -10.44 15.99
C ILE A 170 -12.75 -10.88 16.87
N PRO A 171 -14.01 -10.58 16.49
CA PRO A 171 -15.16 -11.13 17.20
C PRO A 171 -15.26 -12.63 16.91
N ILE A 172 -15.10 -13.45 17.95
CA ILE A 172 -15.16 -14.92 17.89
C ILE A 172 -16.49 -15.49 18.41
N THR A 173 -17.51 -14.64 18.52
CA THR A 173 -18.79 -15.07 19.06
C THR A 173 -19.55 -15.84 17.98
N ASN A 174 -19.88 -17.10 18.26
CA ASN A 174 -20.75 -17.90 17.39
C ASN A 174 -22.09 -17.23 17.14
N SER A 175 -22.74 -17.57 16.03
CA SER A 175 -24.13 -17.17 15.80
C SER A 175 -24.98 -17.55 17.02
N TYR A 176 -25.76 -16.60 17.53
CA TYR A 176 -26.51 -16.79 18.77
C TYR A 176 -27.90 -16.16 18.74
N VAL A 177 -28.72 -16.64 19.68
CA VAL A 177 -29.94 -16.00 20.15
C VAL A 177 -29.88 -15.88 21.68
N LYS A 178 -30.41 -14.79 22.23
CA LYS A 178 -30.48 -14.62 23.68
C LYS A 178 -31.81 -15.06 24.26
N LEU A 179 -31.77 -15.88 25.30
CA LEU A 179 -32.94 -16.34 26.06
C LEU A 179 -32.73 -16.06 27.54
N MET A 180 -33.83 -15.90 28.28
CA MET A 180 -33.77 -15.74 29.72
C MET A 180 -33.48 -17.10 30.38
N GLY A 181 -32.48 -17.15 31.25
CA GLY A 181 -32.12 -18.35 32.00
C GLY A 181 -32.45 -18.19 33.47
N TRP A 182 -33.19 -19.16 34.01
CA TRP A 182 -33.43 -19.29 35.45
C TRP A 182 -33.05 -20.71 35.85
N TYR A 183 -32.38 -20.85 36.98
CA TYR A 183 -32.23 -22.14 37.63
C TYR A 183 -32.96 -22.07 38.96
N ARG A 184 -33.67 -23.15 39.29
CA ARG A 184 -34.36 -23.25 40.58
C ARG A 184 -33.36 -23.65 41.65
N ASN A 185 -33.26 -22.85 42.70
CA ASN A 185 -32.36 -23.10 43.82
C ASN A 185 -33.17 -23.40 45.10
N THR A 186 -33.85 -24.57 45.13
CA THR A 186 -34.85 -25.12 46.09
C THR A 186 -36.27 -25.17 45.54
#